data_AF-A0A7X7GXU0-F1
#
_entry.id   AF-A0A7X7GXU0-F1
#
_cell.length_a   1.000
_cell.length_b   1.000
_cell.length_c   1.000
_cell.angle_alpha   90.00
_cell.angle_beta   90.00
_cell.angle_gamma   90.00
#
_symmetry.space_group_name_H-M   'P 1'
#
loop_
_entity.id
_entity.type
_entity.pdbx_description
1 polymer ?
#
loop_
_entity_poly.entity_id
_entity_poly.type
_entity_poly.pdbx_seq_one_letter_code
_entity_poly.pdbx_strand_id
1 'polypeptide(L)'
;MTFLGALPPGRSFKTVNAYENRNRWLRRSSSLWGALLLLLPACQGEPETGGPSGGPGPSQETGGSGQLPSTPDGTGGTGGSGDACGNACGEGLFCSQGSCVSSCAPGEEACGQSCVATQGNDPNNCGACGNVCTGGRVCVTGACECDAGRTWDGTSCACPDGTSWTGASCEEGATTGIFDECRFHFGTIDSYARDNPSIRDQIDFFTPGWMGFSTTFDQQYVCDDTAPGGPLEGKVPVVVAYVAAFYSKLQFGRCDCNVHTCGEVNGRANDLCNFGAADIRQNLNTIVNIYRSYAEGYRDCYGTSRPIIFAMEPDWYQYTYNDQTAPLSTAEAASFMKQFVDAIREHLPNAAFSMDISPWVAPNNGMDHGAQWYGHFDMSQFTFINTSGGSTEAANSRIRQENNMTWAGVSQATGKPILADTGYGANGVSAGHDANWDNPAYINARMKDGVVSISQYNPNSNWGSTLSALRGQLDTPKFCP
;
A
#
# COMPACT_ATOMS: atom_id res chain seq x y z
N MET A 1 64.55 -17.34 -24.66
CA MET A 1 63.85 -16.92 -25.89
C MET A 1 62.47 -16.45 -25.48
N THR A 2 62.17 -15.21 -25.86
CA THR A 2 61.08 -14.34 -25.38
C THR A 2 59.86 -14.42 -26.32
N PHE A 3 58.72 -13.87 -25.85
CA PHE A 3 57.44 -13.54 -26.54
C PHE A 3 56.36 -14.64 -26.54
N LEU A 4 55.04 -14.43 -26.39
CA LEU A 4 54.03 -13.36 -26.16
C LEU A 4 52.73 -14.10 -25.76
N GLY A 5 51.74 -13.60 -25.03
CA GLY A 5 51.44 -12.27 -24.49
C GLY A 5 50.05 -12.21 -23.83
N ALA A 6 49.74 -11.00 -23.34
CA ALA A 6 48.44 -10.38 -23.04
C ALA A 6 47.50 -10.94 -21.94
N LEU A 7 47.41 -10.19 -20.83
CA LEU A 7 46.27 -10.09 -19.91
C LEU A 7 45.35 -8.93 -20.33
N PRO A 8 44.03 -8.98 -20.05
CA PRO A 8 43.22 -7.78 -19.82
C PRO A 8 42.91 -7.58 -18.31
N PRO A 9 42.77 -6.33 -17.83
CA PRO A 9 42.50 -6.02 -16.42
C PRO A 9 41.01 -5.89 -16.11
N GLY A 10 40.64 -6.11 -14.84
CA GLY A 10 39.40 -5.56 -14.27
C GLY A 10 38.49 -6.58 -13.56
N ARG A 11 38.76 -6.85 -12.27
CA ARG A 11 37.71 -7.19 -11.31
C ARG A 11 37.94 -6.42 -10.02
N SER A 12 37.10 -5.42 -9.80
CA SER A 12 36.88 -4.81 -8.50
C SER A 12 36.09 -5.79 -7.62
N PHE A 13 36.52 -5.92 -6.37
CA PHE A 13 35.88 -6.73 -5.34
C PHE A 13 34.44 -6.23 -5.09
N LYS A 14 33.44 -7.08 -5.34
CA LYS A 14 32.12 -6.95 -4.71
C LYS A 14 32.13 -7.77 -3.43
N THR A 15 32.20 -7.09 -2.29
CA THR A 15 31.68 -7.64 -1.03
C THR A 15 30.16 -7.70 -1.18
N VAL A 16 29.62 -8.90 -1.38
CA VAL A 16 28.18 -9.17 -1.42
C VAL A 16 27.78 -9.65 -0.04
N ASN A 17 26.85 -8.94 0.58
CA ASN A 17 26.27 -9.26 1.88
C ASN A 17 25.49 -10.58 1.76
N ALA A 18 25.89 -11.61 2.50
CA ALA A 18 25.55 -13.01 2.24
C ALA A 18 24.23 -13.50 2.88
N TYR A 19 23.31 -12.60 3.24
CA TYR A 19 22.10 -12.98 3.98
C TYR A 19 20.78 -12.92 3.18
N GLU A 20 20.70 -12.18 2.08
CA GLU A 20 19.45 -12.07 1.27
C GLU A 20 19.41 -13.02 0.04
N ASN A 21 20.46 -13.81 -0.20
CA ASN A 21 20.58 -14.68 -1.38
C ASN A 21 20.34 -16.19 -1.13
N ARG A 22 19.85 -16.57 0.07
CA ARG A 22 19.69 -18.00 0.43
C ARG A 22 18.66 -18.75 -0.42
N ASN A 23 17.75 -18.07 -1.11
CA ASN A 23 16.67 -18.73 -1.86
C ASN A 23 16.98 -19.00 -3.34
N ARG A 24 18.13 -18.56 -3.89
CA ARG A 24 18.50 -18.82 -5.30
C ARG A 24 19.44 -20.01 -5.54
N TRP A 25 20.15 -20.51 -4.53
CA TRP A 25 21.21 -21.52 -4.73
C TRP A 25 20.90 -22.96 -4.33
N LEU A 26 19.71 -23.25 -3.76
CA LEU A 26 19.31 -24.63 -3.42
C LEU A 26 18.39 -25.32 -4.44
N ARG A 27 18.14 -24.73 -5.61
CA ARG A 27 17.17 -25.26 -6.59
C ARG A 27 17.78 -25.88 -7.86
N ARG A 28 19.01 -26.41 -7.79
CA ARG A 28 19.57 -27.28 -8.84
C ARG A 28 20.59 -28.28 -8.27
N SER A 29 20.12 -29.32 -7.56
CA SER A 29 20.71 -30.67 -7.53
C SER A 29 20.11 -31.50 -6.39
N SER A 30 19.05 -32.24 -6.69
CA SER A 30 18.62 -33.37 -5.86
C SER A 30 19.43 -34.60 -6.27
N SER A 31 20.50 -34.91 -5.54
CA SER A 31 21.02 -36.28 -5.36
C SER A 31 22.31 -36.32 -4.52
N LEU A 32 22.24 -37.12 -3.44
CA LEU A 32 23.33 -37.92 -2.83
C LEU A 32 24.19 -37.33 -1.67
N TRP A 33 24.18 -38.09 -0.55
CA TRP A 33 25.06 -38.13 0.65
C TRP A 33 24.99 -36.91 1.60
N GLY A 34 25.06 -37.03 2.92
CA GLY A 34 25.55 -38.06 3.83
C GLY A 34 26.19 -37.34 5.04
N ALA A 35 25.90 -37.78 6.26
CA ALA A 35 26.18 -37.13 7.54
C ALA A 35 27.65 -36.73 7.82
N LEU A 36 27.86 -35.65 8.59
CA LEU A 36 28.88 -35.59 9.66
C LEU A 36 28.66 -34.43 10.65
N LEU A 37 28.57 -34.77 11.95
CA LEU A 37 28.72 -33.88 13.12
C LEU A 37 30.18 -33.41 13.29
N LEU A 38 30.40 -32.30 14.02
CA LEU A 38 31.46 -32.00 15.04
C LEU A 38 31.48 -30.47 15.30
N LEU A 39 30.96 -29.96 16.42
CA LEU A 39 31.60 -29.60 17.72
C LEU A 39 32.52 -28.35 17.76
N LEU A 40 31.95 -27.25 18.34
CA LEU A 40 32.48 -26.28 19.34
C LEU A 40 33.63 -25.28 18.99
N PRO A 41 33.85 -24.18 19.77
CA PRO A 41 32.98 -23.45 20.71
C PRO A 41 32.95 -21.90 20.53
N ALA A 42 32.08 -21.29 21.34
CA ALA A 42 31.82 -19.87 21.54
C ALA A 42 32.98 -19.05 22.15
N CYS A 43 32.95 -17.74 21.92
CA CYS A 43 33.56 -16.74 22.81
C CYS A 43 32.48 -15.78 23.32
N GLN A 44 32.35 -15.76 24.65
CA GLN A 44 31.54 -14.83 25.44
C GLN A 44 32.35 -13.56 25.75
N GLY A 45 31.64 -12.44 25.90
CA GLY A 45 32.16 -11.22 26.52
C GLY A 45 31.02 -10.28 26.87
N GLU A 46 30.61 -10.27 28.14
CA GLU A 46 29.85 -9.20 28.81
C GLU A 46 30.62 -8.86 30.12
N PRO A 47 30.15 -7.91 30.95
CA PRO A 47 30.09 -6.47 30.71
C PRO A 47 30.85 -5.71 31.83
N GLU A 48 31.17 -4.43 31.65
CA GLU A 48 31.63 -3.59 32.77
C GLU A 48 30.70 -2.40 33.03
N THR A 49 30.39 -2.30 34.32
CA THR A 49 29.50 -1.39 35.04
C THR A 49 30.16 -0.05 35.36
N GLY A 50 29.40 1.05 35.37
CA GLY A 50 29.82 2.28 36.03
C GLY A 50 28.87 3.48 35.87
N GLY A 51 27.88 3.61 36.77
CA GLY A 51 27.39 4.92 37.22
C GLY A 51 28.14 5.34 38.51
N PRO A 52 27.85 6.48 39.18
CA PRO A 52 26.57 7.22 39.14
C PRO A 52 26.66 8.78 39.22
N SER A 53 25.47 9.40 39.32
CA SER A 53 25.09 10.61 40.08
C SER A 53 24.99 11.97 39.40
N GLY A 54 23.82 12.62 39.58
CA GLY A 54 23.68 14.09 39.50
C GLY A 54 22.39 14.65 38.87
N GLY A 55 21.26 14.63 39.58
CA GLY A 55 20.22 15.68 39.51
C GLY A 55 20.11 16.34 40.91
N PRO A 56 19.35 17.45 41.15
CA PRO A 56 18.23 17.99 40.36
C PRO A 56 18.19 19.54 40.21
N GLY A 57 17.20 20.05 39.46
CA GLY A 57 16.48 21.28 39.85
C GLY A 57 16.55 22.50 38.92
N PRO A 58 15.55 23.41 38.99
CA PRO A 58 14.95 24.08 37.83
C PRO A 58 15.19 25.60 37.76
N SER A 59 14.81 26.24 36.65
CA SER A 59 14.51 27.67 36.62
C SER A 59 13.36 27.99 35.66
N GLN A 60 12.28 28.50 36.24
CA GLN A 60 11.13 29.13 35.61
C GLN A 60 11.39 30.61 35.30
N GLU A 61 10.65 31.09 34.28
CA GLU A 61 10.09 32.44 34.04
C GLU A 61 11.06 33.62 33.87
N THR A 62 10.88 34.54 32.91
CA THR A 62 9.71 35.41 32.62
C THR A 62 9.70 35.77 31.12
N GLY A 63 8.59 35.89 30.37
CA GLY A 63 7.50 36.86 30.52
C GLY A 63 7.71 38.05 29.55
N GLY A 64 6.83 38.24 28.56
CA GLY A 64 6.90 39.40 27.65
C GLY A 64 6.00 39.36 26.42
N SER A 65 4.79 39.89 26.57
CA SER A 65 3.74 40.17 25.58
C SER A 65 4.11 41.20 24.49
N GLY A 66 3.53 41.06 23.29
CA GLY A 66 3.43 42.13 22.27
C GLY A 66 3.10 41.56 20.87
N GLN A 67 1.83 41.45 20.47
CA GLN A 67 1.05 42.47 19.75
C GLN A 67 1.26 42.43 18.21
N LEU A 68 0.16 42.14 17.50
CA LEU A 68 -0.01 42.22 16.04
C LEU A 68 0.48 43.55 15.46
N PRO A 69 0.83 43.56 14.15
CA PRO A 69 0.19 44.57 13.32
C PRO A 69 -0.33 44.07 11.97
N SER A 70 -1.44 44.70 11.64
CA SER A 70 -2.15 44.85 10.38
C SER A 70 -1.29 45.23 9.16
N THR A 71 -1.82 44.86 7.98
CA THR A 71 -1.47 45.30 6.63
C THR A 71 -1.25 46.81 6.48
N PRO A 72 -0.46 47.22 5.47
CA PRO A 72 -1.07 48.05 4.43
C PRO A 72 -0.64 47.74 2.99
N ASP A 73 -1.63 47.96 2.13
CA ASP A 73 -1.67 48.31 0.72
C ASP A 73 -0.42 48.99 0.11
N GLY A 74 -0.15 48.74 -1.18
CA GLY A 74 1.00 49.34 -1.89
C GLY A 74 1.30 48.85 -3.31
N THR A 75 0.34 49.07 -4.21
CA THR A 75 0.43 49.23 -5.69
C THR A 75 1.80 49.39 -6.38
N GLY A 76 1.97 48.76 -7.57
CA GLY A 76 2.81 49.34 -8.64
C GLY A 76 3.30 48.42 -9.79
N GLY A 77 2.61 48.46 -10.95
CA GLY A 77 3.21 48.39 -12.30
C GLY A 77 3.30 47.00 -12.98
N THR A 78 2.37 46.53 -13.83
CA THR A 78 1.98 46.89 -15.22
C THR A 78 2.57 45.95 -16.29
N GLY A 79 1.69 45.20 -16.97
CA GLY A 79 1.84 44.86 -18.38
C GLY A 79 2.10 43.39 -18.72
N GLY A 80 1.02 42.59 -18.86
CA GLY A 80 1.08 41.24 -19.42
C GLY A 80 -0.27 40.52 -19.30
N SER A 81 -1.08 40.64 -20.34
CA SER A 81 -2.41 40.05 -20.53
C SER A 81 -2.48 38.53 -20.28
N GLY A 82 -3.46 38.13 -19.46
CA GLY A 82 -3.88 36.74 -19.28
C GLY A 82 -4.41 36.50 -17.87
N ASP A 83 -5.57 37.07 -17.53
CA ASP A 83 -6.29 36.68 -16.32
C ASP A 83 -6.57 35.17 -16.44
N ALA A 84 -5.91 34.38 -15.60
CA ALA A 84 -6.28 33.00 -15.30
C ALA A 84 -6.69 33.06 -13.84
N CYS A 85 -7.98 32.86 -13.57
CA CYS A 85 -8.59 33.18 -12.27
C CYS A 85 -7.83 32.57 -11.07
N GLY A 86 -7.00 33.41 -10.47
CA GLY A 86 -6.19 33.14 -9.29
C GLY A 86 -6.34 34.21 -8.20
N ASN A 87 -7.40 35.03 -8.26
CA ASN A 87 -8.22 35.53 -7.14
C ASN A 87 -9.14 36.69 -7.57
N ALA A 88 -10.44 36.48 -7.36
CA ALA A 88 -11.58 37.40 -7.38
C ALA A 88 -11.79 38.27 -8.63
N CYS A 89 -12.73 37.83 -9.47
CA CYS A 89 -13.42 38.74 -10.37
C CYS A 89 -14.05 39.89 -9.55
N GLY A 90 -14.08 41.10 -10.12
CA GLY A 90 -14.67 42.28 -9.49
C GLY A 90 -16.13 42.05 -9.07
N GLU A 91 -16.66 42.88 -8.17
CA GLU A 91 -18.03 42.73 -7.67
C GLU A 91 -19.05 42.61 -8.82
N GLY A 92 -19.89 41.56 -8.76
CA GLY A 92 -20.88 41.26 -9.80
C GLY A 92 -20.33 40.51 -11.03
N LEU A 93 -19.06 40.09 -11.03
CA LEU A 93 -18.45 39.29 -12.09
C LEU A 93 -18.12 37.87 -11.61
N PHE A 94 -18.10 36.92 -12.55
CA PHE A 94 -17.86 35.50 -12.32
C PHE A 94 -16.71 35.00 -13.19
N CYS A 95 -15.91 34.08 -12.68
CA CYS A 95 -14.91 33.41 -13.49
C CYS A 95 -15.55 32.32 -14.37
N SER A 96 -15.38 32.41 -15.68
CA SER A 96 -15.72 31.34 -16.64
C SER A 96 -14.55 31.16 -17.61
N GLN A 97 -14.06 29.93 -17.74
CA GLN A 97 -12.94 29.55 -18.64
C GLN A 97 -11.72 30.48 -18.52
N GLY A 98 -11.38 30.87 -17.29
CA GLY A 98 -10.25 31.74 -16.97
C GLY A 98 -10.53 33.24 -17.09
N SER A 99 -11.65 33.67 -17.69
CA SER A 99 -11.99 35.09 -17.84
C SER A 99 -13.11 35.53 -16.90
N CYS A 100 -13.09 36.79 -16.47
CA CYS A 100 -14.21 37.38 -15.72
C CYS A 100 -15.34 37.81 -16.65
N VAL A 101 -16.54 37.30 -16.41
CA VAL A 101 -17.76 37.56 -17.19
C VAL A 101 -18.87 38.14 -16.30
N SER A 102 -19.77 38.94 -16.87
CA SER A 102 -20.91 39.53 -16.14
C SER A 102 -22.09 38.56 -15.97
N SER A 103 -22.07 37.44 -16.66
CA SER A 103 -23.08 36.38 -16.56
C SER A 103 -22.47 35.06 -17.03
N CYS A 104 -22.87 33.96 -16.40
CA CYS A 104 -22.45 32.62 -16.81
C CYS A 104 -23.03 32.23 -18.17
N ALA A 105 -22.33 31.34 -18.88
CA ALA A 105 -22.78 30.85 -20.17
C ALA A 105 -24.06 30.00 -20.01
N PRO A 106 -24.90 29.88 -21.06
CA PRO A 106 -26.03 28.94 -21.03
C PRO A 106 -25.57 27.53 -20.65
N GLY A 107 -26.18 26.94 -19.61
CA GLY A 107 -25.80 25.63 -19.06
C GLY A 107 -24.83 25.70 -17.86
N GLU A 108 -24.38 26.90 -17.49
CA GLU A 108 -23.60 27.16 -16.28
C GLU A 108 -24.42 27.99 -15.27
N GLU A 109 -24.14 27.79 -13.99
CA GLU A 109 -24.72 28.53 -12.88
C GLU A 109 -23.65 29.32 -12.11
N ALA A 110 -24.03 30.48 -11.58
CA ALA A 110 -23.17 31.29 -10.75
C ALA A 110 -23.03 30.67 -9.34
N CYS A 111 -21.92 29.97 -9.11
CA CYS A 111 -21.57 29.36 -7.82
C CYS A 111 -20.49 30.21 -7.13
N GLY A 112 -20.92 31.13 -6.26
CA GLY A 112 -20.02 32.10 -5.66
C GLY A 112 -19.45 33.05 -6.74
N GLN A 113 -18.11 33.09 -6.89
CA GLN A 113 -17.44 33.88 -7.93
C GLN A 113 -17.02 33.05 -9.16
N SER A 114 -17.62 31.88 -9.36
CA SER A 114 -17.31 31.00 -10.49
C SER A 114 -18.57 30.59 -11.23
N CYS A 115 -18.48 30.49 -12.54
CA CYS A 115 -19.49 29.84 -13.36
C CYS A 115 -19.18 28.35 -13.39
N VAL A 116 -20.13 27.53 -12.96
CA VAL A 116 -19.98 26.08 -12.88
C VAL A 116 -21.05 25.41 -13.73
N ALA A 117 -20.63 24.44 -14.55
CA ALA A 117 -21.55 23.65 -15.34
C ALA A 117 -22.33 22.69 -14.44
N THR A 118 -23.59 23.01 -14.14
CA THR A 118 -24.43 22.16 -13.28
C THR A 118 -25.16 21.06 -14.05
N GLN A 119 -25.22 21.16 -15.37
CA GLN A 119 -25.83 20.16 -16.25
C GLN A 119 -24.80 19.20 -16.86
N GLY A 120 -23.53 19.39 -16.54
CA GLY A 120 -22.41 18.56 -17.01
C GLY A 120 -22.21 17.30 -16.20
N ASN A 121 -21.01 16.72 -16.31
CA ASN A 121 -20.59 15.51 -15.59
C ASN A 121 -19.84 15.82 -14.28
N ASP A 122 -19.99 17.02 -13.72
CA ASP A 122 -19.35 17.42 -12.46
C ASP A 122 -20.13 16.82 -11.27
N PRO A 123 -19.58 15.81 -10.57
CA PRO A 123 -20.26 15.18 -9.44
C PRO A 123 -20.38 16.10 -8.22
N ASN A 124 -19.68 17.23 -8.17
CA ASN A 124 -19.71 18.15 -7.02
C ASN A 124 -20.73 19.29 -7.17
N ASN A 125 -21.29 19.48 -8.36
CA ASN A 125 -22.18 20.60 -8.68
C ASN A 125 -23.37 20.14 -9.54
N CYS A 126 -23.92 18.95 -9.28
CA CYS A 126 -24.89 18.34 -10.17
C CYS A 126 -26.30 18.94 -10.02
N GLY A 127 -26.82 19.56 -11.07
CA GLY A 127 -28.12 20.24 -11.10
C GLY A 127 -28.16 21.58 -10.36
N ALA A 128 -27.26 21.79 -9.40
CA ALA A 128 -27.08 23.04 -8.67
C ALA A 128 -25.67 23.12 -8.05
N CYS A 129 -25.23 24.33 -7.73
CA CYS A 129 -23.98 24.59 -7.02
C CYS A 129 -23.86 23.79 -5.71
N GLY A 130 -22.74 23.08 -5.53
CA GLY A 130 -22.43 22.32 -4.32
C GLY A 130 -23.32 21.09 -4.09
N ASN A 131 -24.16 20.71 -5.06
CA ASN A 131 -24.94 19.49 -4.96
C ASN A 131 -24.07 18.28 -5.33
N VAL A 132 -23.48 17.66 -4.31
CA VAL A 132 -22.56 16.52 -4.47
C VAL A 132 -23.33 15.21 -4.66
N CYS A 133 -23.04 14.49 -5.74
CA CYS A 133 -23.53 13.14 -5.96
C CYS A 133 -22.84 12.15 -5.02
N THR A 134 -23.60 11.65 -4.04
CA THR A 134 -23.12 10.68 -3.04
C THR A 134 -23.56 9.26 -3.37
N GLY A 135 -22.96 8.26 -2.73
CA GLY A 135 -23.34 6.85 -2.87
C GLY A 135 -23.00 6.25 -4.24
N GLY A 136 -21.94 6.75 -4.90
CA GLY A 136 -21.45 6.22 -6.18
C GLY A 136 -22.25 6.66 -7.40
N ARG A 137 -23.14 7.64 -7.26
CA ARG A 137 -23.86 8.29 -8.37
C ARG A 137 -22.94 9.25 -9.12
N VAL A 138 -23.17 9.40 -10.41
CA VAL A 138 -22.51 10.38 -11.28
C VAL A 138 -23.52 11.45 -11.71
N CYS A 139 -23.03 12.62 -12.14
CA CYS A 139 -23.92 13.63 -12.68
C CYS A 139 -24.27 13.32 -14.14
N VAL A 140 -25.56 13.07 -14.40
CA VAL A 140 -26.11 12.87 -15.74
C VAL A 140 -27.16 13.94 -15.97
N THR A 141 -26.86 14.91 -16.83
CA THR A 141 -27.80 15.97 -17.23
C THR A 141 -28.46 16.68 -16.03
N GLY A 142 -27.65 17.03 -15.03
CA GLY A 142 -28.09 17.75 -13.83
C GLY A 142 -28.81 16.89 -12.78
N ALA A 143 -28.80 15.57 -12.90
CA ALA A 143 -29.29 14.65 -11.89
C ALA A 143 -28.20 13.66 -11.44
N CYS A 144 -28.16 13.38 -10.13
CA CYS A 144 -27.30 12.33 -9.60
C CYS A 144 -27.93 10.97 -9.87
N GLU A 145 -27.37 10.26 -10.83
CA GLU A 145 -27.87 8.97 -11.28
C GLU A 145 -26.79 7.89 -11.15
N CYS A 146 -27.22 6.64 -11.10
CA CYS A 146 -26.30 5.52 -11.18
C CYS A 146 -25.89 5.32 -12.64
N ASP A 147 -24.59 5.19 -12.90
CA ASP A 147 -24.12 4.91 -14.26
C ASP A 147 -24.32 3.44 -14.66
N ALA A 148 -24.14 3.18 -15.96
CA ALA A 148 -23.78 1.87 -16.49
C ALA A 148 -24.63 0.67 -16.00
N GLY A 149 -25.95 0.90 -15.88
CA GLY A 149 -26.93 -0.14 -15.56
C GLY A 149 -27.08 -0.44 -14.06
N ARG A 150 -26.41 0.32 -13.18
CA ARG A 150 -26.62 0.25 -11.73
C ARG A 150 -27.95 0.94 -11.34
N THR A 151 -28.52 0.52 -10.22
CA THR A 151 -29.77 1.04 -9.66
C THR A 151 -29.52 1.62 -8.27
N TRP A 152 -30.25 2.68 -7.93
CA TRP A 152 -30.15 3.33 -6.62
C TRP A 152 -31.04 2.63 -5.61
N ASP A 153 -30.47 2.12 -4.52
CA ASP A 153 -31.21 1.41 -3.46
C ASP A 153 -31.73 2.33 -2.34
N GLY A 154 -31.51 3.64 -2.45
CA GLY A 154 -31.77 4.62 -1.38
C GLY A 154 -30.50 5.15 -0.70
N THR A 155 -29.39 4.42 -0.80
CA THR A 155 -28.11 4.72 -0.14
C THR A 155 -26.88 4.57 -1.04
N SER A 156 -26.89 3.65 -2.01
CA SER A 156 -25.78 3.41 -2.94
C SER A 156 -26.25 2.89 -4.32
N CYS A 157 -25.39 3.01 -5.32
CA CYS A 157 -25.59 2.37 -6.63
C CYS A 157 -25.17 0.91 -6.60
N ALA A 158 -26.12 0.00 -6.85
CA ALA A 158 -25.91 -1.43 -6.88
C ALA A 158 -26.30 -2.02 -8.24
N CYS A 159 -25.65 -3.11 -8.65
CA CYS A 159 -26.08 -3.84 -9.85
C CYS A 159 -27.42 -4.56 -9.61
N PRO A 160 -28.25 -4.75 -10.66
CA PRO A 160 -29.44 -5.59 -10.58
C PRO A 160 -29.11 -7.01 -10.10
N ASP A 161 -30.06 -7.64 -9.39
CA ASP A 161 -29.94 -9.01 -8.90
C ASP A 161 -29.44 -9.96 -9.99
N GLY A 162 -28.39 -10.73 -9.69
CA GLY A 162 -27.78 -11.69 -10.62
C GLY A 162 -26.71 -11.12 -11.55
N THR A 163 -26.42 -9.82 -11.47
CA THR A 163 -25.31 -9.18 -12.19
C THR A 163 -24.36 -8.53 -11.20
N SER A 164 -23.15 -8.20 -11.65
CA SER A 164 -22.20 -7.54 -10.76
C SER A 164 -21.26 -6.58 -11.49
N TRP A 165 -20.74 -5.62 -10.73
CA TRP A 165 -20.01 -4.47 -11.27
C TRP A 165 -18.60 -4.86 -11.71
N THR A 166 -18.32 -4.73 -13.00
CA THR A 166 -17.00 -5.03 -13.60
C THR A 166 -16.03 -3.84 -13.56
N GLY A 167 -16.45 -2.70 -12.99
CA GLY A 167 -15.75 -1.41 -13.16
C GLY A 167 -16.27 -0.57 -14.32
N ALA A 168 -17.07 -1.14 -15.22
CA ALA A 168 -17.62 -0.45 -16.39
C ALA A 168 -19.09 -0.77 -16.70
N SER A 169 -19.60 -1.92 -16.28
CA SER A 169 -20.94 -2.43 -16.58
C SER A 169 -21.40 -3.42 -15.51
N CYS A 170 -22.71 -3.64 -15.40
CA CYS A 170 -23.27 -4.79 -14.69
C CYS A 170 -23.38 -5.99 -15.65
N GLU A 171 -22.68 -7.09 -15.36
CA GLU A 171 -22.64 -8.27 -16.24
C GLU A 171 -23.08 -9.55 -15.50
N GLU A 172 -23.83 -10.42 -16.19
CA GLU A 172 -24.20 -11.76 -15.70
C GLU A 172 -22.96 -12.67 -15.71
N GLY A 173 -22.70 -13.39 -14.62
CA GLY A 173 -21.62 -14.38 -14.56
C GLY A 173 -20.21 -13.80 -14.36
N ALA A 174 -20.07 -12.51 -14.09
CA ALA A 174 -18.86 -11.99 -13.47
C ALA A 174 -18.83 -12.50 -12.01
N THR A 175 -17.88 -13.38 -11.67
CA THR A 175 -17.53 -13.65 -10.26
C THR A 175 -16.88 -12.39 -9.72
N THR A 176 -17.66 -11.47 -9.15
CA THR A 176 -17.21 -10.12 -8.75
C THR A 176 -16.77 -10.00 -7.31
N GLY A 177 -16.71 -11.11 -6.58
CA GLY A 177 -15.90 -11.14 -5.37
C GLY A 177 -14.44 -11.33 -5.77
N ILE A 178 -13.54 -10.58 -5.17
CA ILE A 178 -12.12 -10.97 -5.13
C ILE A 178 -12.01 -12.35 -4.50
N PHE A 179 -12.90 -12.65 -3.55
CA PHE A 179 -13.12 -13.99 -3.04
C PHE A 179 -14.54 -14.48 -3.30
N ASP A 180 -14.67 -15.75 -3.67
CA ASP A 180 -15.96 -16.35 -4.07
C ASP A 180 -16.97 -16.48 -2.91
N GLU A 181 -16.49 -16.52 -1.66
CA GLU A 181 -17.32 -16.79 -0.49
C GLU A 181 -17.30 -15.63 0.51
N CYS A 182 -18.47 -15.24 1.01
CA CYS A 182 -18.63 -14.23 2.06
C CYS A 182 -18.26 -14.81 3.44
N ARG A 183 -16.96 -15.06 3.66
CA ARG A 183 -16.40 -15.64 4.90
C ARG A 183 -15.00 -15.11 5.18
N PHE A 184 -14.44 -15.43 6.34
CA PHE A 184 -13.04 -15.09 6.61
C PHE A 184 -12.09 -15.89 5.71
N HIS A 185 -11.05 -15.22 5.20
CA HIS A 185 -10.10 -15.81 4.26
C HIS A 185 -8.74 -16.07 4.89
N PHE A 186 -8.16 -17.21 4.56
CA PHE A 186 -6.84 -17.60 5.06
C PHE A 186 -5.83 -17.62 3.94
N GLY A 187 -4.61 -17.18 4.24
CA GLY A 187 -3.49 -17.24 3.31
C GLY A 187 -2.18 -17.57 3.98
N THR A 188 -1.22 -17.94 3.16
CA THR A 188 0.18 -18.13 3.56
C THR A 188 1.08 -17.89 2.35
N ILE A 189 2.39 -18.01 2.52
CA ILE A 189 3.29 -17.87 1.38
C ILE A 189 3.22 -19.05 0.43
N ASP A 190 3.46 -18.74 -0.84
CA ASP A 190 3.50 -19.70 -1.94
C ASP A 190 4.33 -20.96 -1.62
N SER A 191 5.52 -20.80 -1.03
CA SER A 191 6.41 -21.89 -0.69
C SER A 191 5.81 -22.85 0.34
N TYR A 192 5.18 -22.35 1.39
CA TYR A 192 4.50 -23.21 2.37
C TYR A 192 3.26 -23.86 1.77
N ALA A 193 2.46 -23.12 0.99
CA ALA A 193 1.26 -23.64 0.36
C ALA A 193 1.59 -24.79 -0.62
N ARG A 194 2.64 -24.65 -1.44
CA ARG A 194 3.07 -25.71 -2.38
C ARG A 194 3.51 -26.98 -1.66
N ASP A 195 4.26 -26.84 -0.57
CA ASP A 195 4.89 -27.97 0.12
C ASP A 195 3.93 -28.68 1.11
N ASN A 196 2.77 -28.08 1.41
CA ASN A 196 1.81 -28.59 2.40
C ASN A 196 0.38 -28.68 1.84
N PRO A 197 0.00 -29.79 1.18
CA PRO A 197 -1.33 -29.98 0.60
C PRO A 197 -2.49 -29.74 1.57
N SER A 198 -2.37 -30.17 2.82
CA SER A 198 -3.41 -29.98 3.84
C SER A 198 -3.66 -28.51 4.20
N ILE A 199 -2.64 -27.64 4.06
CA ILE A 199 -2.79 -26.19 4.24
C ILE A 199 -3.39 -25.60 2.96
N ARG A 200 -2.84 -25.97 1.80
CA ARG A 200 -3.33 -25.51 0.49
C ARG A 200 -4.84 -25.70 0.33
N ASP A 201 -5.37 -26.85 0.73
CA ASP A 201 -6.79 -27.17 0.60
C ASP A 201 -7.68 -26.26 1.47
N GLN A 202 -7.08 -25.57 2.45
CA GLN A 202 -7.76 -24.73 3.43
C GLN A 202 -7.52 -23.23 3.28
N ILE A 203 -6.58 -22.79 2.45
CA ILE A 203 -6.35 -21.36 2.17
C ILE A 203 -7.15 -20.88 0.97
N ASP A 204 -7.33 -19.56 0.85
CA ASP A 204 -8.08 -18.88 -0.22
C ASP A 204 -7.15 -18.04 -1.11
N PHE A 205 -6.08 -17.53 -0.53
CA PHE A 205 -5.05 -16.75 -1.21
C PHE A 205 -3.66 -17.19 -0.80
N PHE A 206 -2.67 -16.69 -1.52
CA PHE A 206 -1.28 -16.87 -1.16
C PHE A 206 -0.46 -15.61 -1.46
N THR A 207 0.64 -15.46 -0.76
CA THR A 207 1.60 -14.38 -0.99
C THR A 207 2.82 -14.94 -1.74
N PRO A 208 3.01 -14.61 -3.03
CA PRO A 208 4.14 -15.12 -3.83
C PRO A 208 5.50 -14.53 -3.44
N GLY A 209 5.51 -13.50 -2.60
CA GLY A 209 6.71 -12.75 -2.23
C GLY A 209 6.70 -11.37 -2.84
N TRP A 210 7.88 -10.75 -2.88
CA TRP A 210 8.01 -9.35 -3.23
C TRP A 210 8.15 -9.10 -4.73
N MET A 211 7.42 -8.11 -5.21
CA MET A 211 7.54 -7.54 -6.55
C MET A 211 8.52 -6.34 -6.49
N GLY A 212 9.48 -6.31 -7.43
CA GLY A 212 10.48 -5.24 -7.53
C GLY A 212 11.94 -5.68 -7.48
N PHE A 213 12.24 -6.97 -7.30
CA PHE A 213 13.61 -7.50 -7.32
C PHE A 213 14.30 -7.38 -8.70
N SER A 214 13.50 -7.25 -9.75
CA SER A 214 13.93 -7.01 -11.12
C SER A 214 13.26 -5.75 -11.66
N THR A 215 13.89 -5.08 -12.63
CA THR A 215 13.31 -3.95 -13.36
C THR A 215 12.31 -4.37 -14.44
N THR A 216 12.18 -5.66 -14.70
CA THR A 216 11.21 -6.27 -15.60
C THR A 216 10.51 -7.44 -14.91
N PHE A 217 9.33 -7.83 -15.40
CA PHE A 217 8.58 -8.97 -14.86
C PHE A 217 9.45 -10.21 -14.66
N ASP A 218 9.48 -10.73 -13.42
CA ASP A 218 10.22 -11.93 -13.04
C ASP A 218 9.36 -12.90 -12.19
N GLN A 219 8.05 -12.71 -12.18
CA GLN A 219 7.09 -13.47 -11.37
C GLN A 219 6.29 -14.51 -12.16
N GLN A 220 6.88 -15.05 -13.24
CA GLN A 220 6.26 -16.11 -14.06
C GLN A 220 5.81 -17.32 -13.22
N TYR A 221 6.54 -17.65 -12.15
CA TYR A 221 6.17 -18.75 -11.25
C TYR A 221 4.78 -18.57 -10.61
N VAL A 222 4.31 -17.33 -10.40
CA VAL A 222 2.96 -17.06 -9.87
C VAL A 222 1.90 -17.48 -10.88
N CYS A 223 2.15 -17.23 -12.17
CA CYS A 223 1.29 -17.67 -13.25
C CYS A 223 1.31 -19.20 -13.37
N ASP A 224 2.50 -19.80 -13.34
CA ASP A 224 2.66 -21.26 -13.46
C ASP A 224 1.96 -21.99 -12.29
N ASP A 225 2.10 -21.47 -11.07
CA ASP A 225 1.48 -22.07 -9.89
C ASP A 225 -0.04 -22.00 -9.92
N THR A 226 -0.60 -20.96 -10.52
CA THR A 226 -2.04 -20.70 -10.52
C THR A 226 -2.72 -21.11 -11.83
N ALA A 227 -1.96 -21.62 -12.81
CA ALA A 227 -2.50 -22.17 -14.05
C ALA A 227 -3.37 -23.41 -13.78
N PRO A 228 -4.25 -23.82 -14.72
CA PRO A 228 -5.00 -25.06 -14.59
C PRO A 228 -4.09 -26.28 -14.35
N GLY A 229 -4.38 -27.06 -13.30
CA GLY A 229 -3.54 -28.17 -12.83
C GLY A 229 -2.29 -27.75 -12.03
N GLY A 230 -2.10 -26.45 -11.82
CA GLY A 230 -1.03 -25.88 -11.00
C GLY A 230 -1.26 -26.09 -9.51
N PRO A 231 -0.20 -26.07 -8.68
CA PRO A 231 -0.28 -26.32 -7.25
C PRO A 231 -1.10 -25.29 -6.47
N LEU A 232 -1.45 -24.13 -7.03
CA LEU A 232 -2.23 -23.06 -6.41
C LEU A 232 -3.38 -22.62 -7.32
N GLU A 233 -3.86 -23.52 -8.18
CA GLU A 233 -5.05 -23.29 -9.00
C GLU A 233 -6.22 -22.82 -8.12
N GLY A 234 -6.93 -21.78 -8.60
CA GLY A 234 -8.06 -21.18 -7.90
C GLY A 234 -7.73 -20.35 -6.67
N LYS A 235 -6.45 -20.20 -6.28
CA LYS A 235 -6.05 -19.31 -5.18
C LYS A 235 -5.75 -17.91 -5.69
N VAL A 236 -6.15 -16.89 -4.94
CA VAL A 236 -5.89 -15.49 -5.27
C VAL A 236 -4.44 -15.13 -4.94
N PRO A 237 -3.64 -14.60 -5.87
CA PRO A 237 -2.32 -14.04 -5.53
C PRO A 237 -2.48 -12.66 -4.86
N VAL A 238 -1.88 -12.52 -3.68
CA VAL A 238 -1.70 -11.24 -2.97
C VAL A 238 -0.24 -10.84 -3.06
N VAL A 239 0.10 -10.08 -4.11
CA VAL A 239 1.46 -9.68 -4.47
C VAL A 239 1.88 -8.48 -3.62
N VAL A 240 3.01 -8.57 -2.93
CA VAL A 240 3.55 -7.43 -2.18
C VAL A 240 4.38 -6.56 -3.12
N ALA A 241 3.83 -5.41 -3.51
CA ALA A 241 4.45 -4.46 -4.42
C ALA A 241 5.38 -3.51 -3.66
N TYR A 242 6.69 -3.76 -3.71
CA TYR A 242 7.71 -2.98 -2.98
C TYR A 242 8.76 -2.41 -3.95
N VAL A 243 8.30 -1.97 -5.11
CA VAL A 243 9.12 -1.64 -6.27
C VAL A 243 9.95 -0.37 -6.04
N ALA A 244 9.36 0.67 -5.45
CA ALA A 244 10.05 1.93 -5.18
C ALA A 244 11.19 1.72 -4.17
N ALA A 245 10.92 0.98 -3.11
CA ALA A 245 11.93 0.60 -2.13
C ALA A 245 13.03 -0.26 -2.76
N PHE A 246 12.69 -1.34 -3.49
CA PHE A 246 13.69 -2.18 -4.13
C PHE A 246 14.51 -1.43 -5.17
N TYR A 247 13.92 -0.50 -5.92
CA TYR A 247 14.66 0.35 -6.83
C TYR A 247 15.77 1.10 -6.07
N SER A 248 15.44 1.78 -4.98
CA SER A 248 16.42 2.50 -4.18
C SER A 248 17.48 1.56 -3.56
N LYS A 249 17.06 0.41 -3.00
CA LYS A 249 17.96 -0.60 -2.44
C LYS A 249 18.94 -1.14 -3.48
N LEU A 250 18.46 -1.51 -4.67
CA LEU A 250 19.27 -2.13 -5.72
C LEU A 250 20.17 -1.15 -6.46
N GLN A 251 19.68 0.07 -6.74
CA GLN A 251 20.44 1.06 -7.50
C GLN A 251 21.44 1.84 -6.65
N PHE A 252 21.08 2.14 -5.38
CA PHE A 252 21.90 2.99 -4.51
C PHE A 252 22.47 2.26 -3.28
N GLY A 253 22.20 0.95 -3.15
CA GLY A 253 22.72 0.16 -2.02
C GLY A 253 22.13 0.58 -0.68
N ARG A 254 20.89 1.08 -0.67
CA ARG A 254 20.19 1.47 0.57
C ARG A 254 19.78 0.26 1.38
N CYS A 255 19.81 0.41 2.69
CA CYS A 255 19.14 -0.50 3.61
C CYS A 255 17.69 -0.05 3.83
N ASP A 256 16.89 -0.96 4.40
CA ASP A 256 15.61 -0.58 4.96
C ASP A 256 15.80 0.32 6.20
N CYS A 257 14.80 1.13 6.56
CA CYS A 257 14.87 2.17 7.58
C CYS A 257 15.36 1.68 8.95
N ASN A 258 14.96 0.48 9.34
CA ASN A 258 15.32 -0.14 10.62
C ASN A 258 16.58 -1.01 10.52
N VAL A 259 17.39 -0.83 9.46
CA VAL A 259 18.55 -1.67 9.15
C VAL A 259 19.79 -0.82 8.95
N HIS A 260 20.75 -0.95 9.85
CA HIS A 260 21.92 -0.06 9.90
C HIS A 260 23.19 -0.66 9.25
N THR A 261 23.06 -1.76 8.50
CA THR A 261 24.23 -2.47 7.93
C THR A 261 24.77 -1.87 6.64
N CYS A 262 24.11 -0.86 6.06
CA CYS A 262 24.52 -0.26 4.78
C CYS A 262 25.46 0.95 4.92
N GLY A 263 25.94 1.23 6.13
CA GLY A 263 26.85 2.34 6.42
C GLY A 263 26.17 3.70 6.39
N GLU A 264 26.94 4.74 6.10
CA GLU A 264 26.47 6.13 6.09
C GLU A 264 26.86 6.83 4.79
N VAL A 265 26.04 7.80 4.37
CA VAL A 265 26.31 8.71 3.27
C VAL A 265 26.16 10.13 3.80
N ASN A 266 27.20 10.95 3.67
CA ASN A 266 27.22 12.35 4.14
C ASN A 266 26.78 12.52 5.62
N GLY A 267 27.18 11.58 6.48
CA GLY A 267 26.87 11.61 7.92
C GLY A 267 25.43 11.24 8.28
N ARG A 268 24.67 10.63 7.35
CA ARG A 268 23.35 10.04 7.61
C ARG A 268 23.38 8.55 7.30
N ALA A 269 22.57 7.77 8.00
CA ALA A 269 22.42 6.34 7.73
C ALA A 269 21.99 6.09 6.27
N ASN A 270 22.66 5.14 5.62
CA ASN A 270 22.45 4.82 4.21
C ASN A 270 21.19 3.94 4.02
N ASP A 271 20.02 4.54 4.23
CA ASP A 271 18.74 3.84 4.27
C ASP A 271 17.60 4.59 3.56
N LEU A 272 16.45 3.92 3.48
CA LEU A 272 15.23 4.44 2.87
C LEU A 272 14.65 5.65 3.60
N CYS A 273 14.92 5.84 4.91
CA CYS A 273 14.36 6.92 5.73
C CYS A 273 15.12 8.24 5.58
N ASN A 274 16.36 8.19 5.10
CA ASN A 274 17.19 9.36 4.88
C ASN A 274 17.27 9.77 3.40
N PHE A 275 17.19 8.81 2.48
CA PHE A 275 17.42 9.06 1.06
C PHE A 275 16.31 8.58 0.13
N GLY A 276 15.42 7.71 0.60
CA GLY A 276 14.44 7.05 -0.27
C GLY A 276 13.51 8.03 -0.98
N ALA A 277 13.08 9.11 -0.32
CA ALA A 277 12.22 10.11 -0.95
C ALA A 277 12.89 10.84 -2.12
N ALA A 278 14.19 11.16 -1.99
CA ALA A 278 14.98 11.77 -3.05
C ALA A 278 15.22 10.77 -4.20
N ASP A 279 15.59 9.54 -3.86
CA ASP A 279 15.84 8.46 -4.81
C ASP A 279 14.58 8.20 -5.66
N ILE A 280 13.39 8.13 -5.04
CA ILE A 280 12.11 7.93 -5.74
C ILE A 280 11.78 9.12 -6.65
N ARG A 281 11.83 10.35 -6.12
CA ARG A 281 11.47 11.56 -6.87
C ARG A 281 12.32 11.72 -8.14
N GLN A 282 13.61 11.46 -8.05
CA GLN A 282 14.54 11.58 -9.18
C GLN A 282 14.33 10.49 -10.24
N ASN A 283 13.76 9.35 -9.87
CA ASN A 283 13.65 8.17 -10.73
C ASN A 283 12.21 7.70 -10.96
N LEU A 284 11.22 8.58 -10.70
CA LEU A 284 9.81 8.25 -10.72
C LEU A 284 9.37 7.56 -12.01
N ASN A 285 9.74 8.12 -13.17
CA ASN A 285 9.38 7.54 -14.48
C ASN A 285 9.92 6.11 -14.64
N THR A 286 11.13 5.84 -14.16
CA THR A 286 11.72 4.50 -14.21
C THR A 286 10.93 3.55 -13.32
N ILE A 287 10.61 3.96 -12.09
CA ILE A 287 9.84 3.15 -11.13
C ILE A 287 8.44 2.84 -11.68
N VAL A 288 7.74 3.83 -12.23
CA VAL A 288 6.43 3.66 -12.89
C VAL A 288 6.52 2.67 -14.06
N ASN A 289 7.61 2.72 -14.86
CA ASN A 289 7.81 1.76 -15.95
C ASN A 289 8.07 0.33 -15.46
N ILE A 290 8.66 0.15 -14.27
CA ILE A 290 8.81 -1.17 -13.67
C ILE A 290 7.43 -1.72 -13.31
N TYR A 291 6.59 -0.93 -12.64
CA TYR A 291 5.19 -1.29 -12.36
C TYR A 291 4.43 -1.73 -13.61
N ARG A 292 4.55 -0.94 -14.70
CA ARG A 292 3.98 -1.29 -16.01
C ARG A 292 4.49 -2.63 -16.53
N SER A 293 5.80 -2.87 -16.47
CA SER A 293 6.39 -4.13 -16.94
C SER A 293 5.87 -5.35 -16.19
N TYR A 294 5.69 -5.28 -14.86
CA TYR A 294 5.10 -6.39 -14.12
C TYR A 294 3.64 -6.62 -14.50
N ALA A 295 2.86 -5.55 -14.68
CA ALA A 295 1.48 -5.64 -15.09
C ALA A 295 1.31 -6.24 -16.50
N GLU A 296 2.19 -5.89 -17.45
CA GLU A 296 2.26 -6.54 -18.77
C GLU A 296 2.53 -8.04 -18.66
N GLY A 297 3.52 -8.43 -17.86
CA GLY A 297 3.86 -9.85 -17.66
C GLY A 297 2.71 -10.64 -17.05
N TYR A 298 2.06 -10.09 -16.02
CA TYR A 298 0.87 -10.70 -15.43
C TYR A 298 -0.30 -10.76 -16.42
N ARG A 299 -0.56 -9.71 -17.20
CA ARG A 299 -1.58 -9.75 -18.26
C ARG A 299 -1.32 -10.92 -19.22
N ASP A 300 -0.07 -11.11 -19.63
CA ASP A 300 0.31 -12.10 -20.62
C ASP A 300 0.22 -13.55 -20.11
N CYS A 301 0.56 -13.81 -18.84
CA CYS A 301 0.55 -15.18 -18.29
C CYS A 301 -0.61 -15.51 -17.33
N TYR A 302 -1.14 -14.54 -16.60
CA TYR A 302 -2.25 -14.71 -15.66
C TYR A 302 -3.60 -14.31 -16.28
N GLY A 303 -3.59 -13.40 -17.25
CA GLY A 303 -4.78 -12.81 -17.85
C GLY A 303 -5.32 -11.63 -17.03
N THR A 304 -6.44 -11.07 -17.48
CA THR A 304 -7.05 -9.85 -16.91
C THR A 304 -8.36 -10.08 -16.18
N SER A 305 -8.94 -11.28 -16.28
CA SER A 305 -10.25 -11.61 -15.71
C SER A 305 -10.16 -12.20 -14.29
N ARG A 306 -9.03 -12.80 -13.94
CA ARG A 306 -8.84 -13.46 -12.66
C ARG A 306 -8.44 -12.44 -11.59
N PRO A 307 -8.91 -12.59 -10.34
CA PRO A 307 -8.55 -11.68 -9.27
C PRO A 307 -7.04 -11.77 -8.96
N ILE A 308 -6.42 -10.60 -8.78
CA ILE A 308 -5.06 -10.41 -8.29
C ILE A 308 -5.07 -9.17 -7.40
N ILE A 309 -4.44 -9.27 -6.24
CA ILE A 309 -4.34 -8.17 -5.28
C ILE A 309 -2.89 -7.70 -5.23
N PHE A 310 -2.67 -6.39 -5.35
CA PHE A 310 -1.37 -5.76 -5.09
C PHE A 310 -1.40 -5.03 -3.75
N ALA A 311 -0.65 -5.51 -2.78
CA ALA A 311 -0.38 -4.82 -1.52
C ALA A 311 0.73 -3.78 -1.75
N MET A 312 0.32 -2.51 -1.80
CA MET A 312 1.11 -1.41 -2.35
C MET A 312 2.05 -0.80 -1.32
N GLU A 313 3.33 -0.78 -1.68
CA GLU A 313 4.45 -0.11 -1.01
C GLU A 313 4.35 -0.11 0.52
N PRO A 314 4.62 -1.25 1.18
CA PRO A 314 4.82 -1.29 2.62
C PRO A 314 5.70 -0.12 3.11
N ASP A 315 5.34 0.46 4.25
CA ASP A 315 6.07 1.58 4.87
C ASP A 315 6.08 2.88 4.04
N TRP A 316 5.16 3.08 3.09
CA TRP A 316 5.12 4.28 2.23
C TRP A 316 5.21 5.61 3.00
N TYR A 317 4.65 5.66 4.21
CA TYR A 317 4.70 6.83 5.08
C TYR A 317 6.13 7.28 5.43
N GLN A 318 7.11 6.38 5.43
CA GLN A 318 8.50 6.71 5.78
C GLN A 318 9.16 7.73 4.86
N TYR A 319 8.66 7.87 3.63
CA TYR A 319 9.18 8.83 2.67
C TYR A 319 8.76 10.27 2.96
N THR A 320 7.87 10.49 3.94
CA THR A 320 7.47 11.83 4.38
C THR A 320 8.20 12.27 5.66
N TYR A 321 9.13 11.47 6.19
CA TYR A 321 9.85 11.82 7.42
C TYR A 321 10.75 13.04 7.24
N ASN A 322 10.87 13.84 8.30
CA ASN A 322 11.74 15.01 8.32
C ASN A 322 13.24 14.66 8.22
N ASP A 323 13.62 13.42 8.56
CA ASP A 323 14.99 12.93 8.44
C ASP A 323 15.41 12.68 6.98
N GLN A 324 14.44 12.60 6.05
CA GLN A 324 14.72 12.55 4.62
C GLN A 324 15.52 13.78 4.19
N THR A 325 16.47 13.57 3.28
CA THR A 325 17.23 14.67 2.65
C THR A 325 16.36 15.55 1.77
N ALA A 326 15.31 14.99 1.19
CA ALA A 326 14.25 15.71 0.46
C ALA A 326 12.91 14.99 0.70
N PRO A 327 12.24 15.23 1.84
CA PRO A 327 10.99 14.54 2.20
C PRO A 327 9.94 14.68 1.10
N LEU A 328 9.11 13.66 0.90
CA LEU A 328 7.89 13.82 0.10
C LEU A 328 6.87 14.63 0.91
N SER A 329 6.22 15.58 0.27
CA SER A 329 4.94 16.10 0.77
C SER A 329 3.86 15.01 0.68
N THR A 330 2.80 15.12 1.48
CA THR A 330 1.67 14.17 1.41
C THR A 330 1.00 14.17 0.03
N ALA A 331 0.98 15.33 -0.65
CA ALA A 331 0.49 15.45 -2.03
C ALA A 331 1.38 14.72 -3.04
N GLU A 332 2.71 14.78 -2.92
CA GLU A 332 3.63 14.00 -3.74
C GLU A 332 3.47 12.50 -3.47
N ALA A 333 3.41 12.10 -2.19
CA ALA A 333 3.23 10.70 -1.80
C ALA A 333 1.95 10.10 -2.39
N ALA A 334 0.84 10.86 -2.37
CA ALA A 334 -0.43 10.47 -3.00
C ALA A 334 -0.34 10.41 -4.53
N SER A 335 0.26 11.44 -5.14
CA SER A 335 0.42 11.50 -6.60
C SER A 335 1.30 10.37 -7.15
N PHE A 336 2.38 10.00 -6.45
CA PHE A 336 3.27 8.93 -6.89
C PHE A 336 2.61 7.56 -6.74
N MET A 337 1.93 7.33 -5.61
CA MET A 337 1.14 6.11 -5.41
C MET A 337 0.06 5.95 -6.48
N LYS A 338 -0.64 7.04 -6.83
CA LYS A 338 -1.61 7.05 -7.94
C LYS A 338 -0.97 6.61 -9.25
N GLN A 339 0.21 7.12 -9.60
CA GLN A 339 0.93 6.73 -10.82
C GLN A 339 1.32 5.25 -10.82
N PHE A 340 1.67 4.67 -9.66
CA PHE A 340 1.98 3.23 -9.55
C PHE A 340 0.73 2.38 -9.80
N VAL A 341 -0.39 2.73 -9.17
CA VAL A 341 -1.67 2.04 -9.36
C VAL A 341 -2.17 2.16 -10.80
N ASP A 342 -2.11 3.36 -11.37
CA ASP A 342 -2.53 3.61 -12.76
C ASP A 342 -1.69 2.78 -13.74
N ALA A 343 -0.36 2.71 -13.55
CA ALA A 343 0.53 1.91 -14.40
C ALA A 343 0.23 0.41 -14.35
N ILE A 344 -0.24 -0.12 -13.21
CA ILE A 344 -0.73 -1.50 -13.13
C ILE A 344 -2.06 -1.64 -13.88
N ARG A 345 -3.01 -0.72 -13.64
CA ARG A 345 -4.35 -0.74 -14.25
C ARG A 345 -4.34 -0.61 -15.77
N GLU A 346 -3.33 0.01 -16.36
CA GLU A 346 -3.13 0.07 -17.82
C GLU A 346 -3.13 -1.33 -18.48
N HIS A 347 -2.70 -2.37 -17.76
CA HIS A 347 -2.65 -3.74 -18.28
C HIS A 347 -3.51 -4.74 -17.50
N LEU A 348 -3.85 -4.43 -16.26
CA LEU A 348 -4.70 -5.24 -15.39
C LEU A 348 -5.86 -4.38 -14.85
N PRO A 349 -6.88 -4.08 -15.67
CA PRO A 349 -7.95 -3.15 -15.29
C PRO A 349 -8.78 -3.65 -14.10
N ASN A 350 -8.84 -4.96 -13.88
CA ASN A 350 -9.59 -5.59 -12.79
C ASN A 350 -8.72 -5.93 -11.56
N ALA A 351 -7.45 -5.49 -11.53
CA ALA A 351 -6.61 -5.71 -10.35
C ALA A 351 -7.18 -4.97 -9.13
N ALA A 352 -7.14 -5.64 -7.99
CA ALA A 352 -7.42 -5.01 -6.70
C ALA A 352 -6.13 -4.47 -6.09
N PHE A 353 -6.27 -3.37 -5.35
CA PHE A 353 -5.16 -2.72 -4.68
C PHE A 353 -5.45 -2.63 -3.19
N SER A 354 -4.40 -2.84 -2.40
CA SER A 354 -4.42 -2.69 -0.97
C SER A 354 -3.42 -1.63 -0.56
N MET A 355 -3.85 -0.63 0.22
CA MET A 355 -2.94 0.38 0.77
C MET A 355 -2.36 -0.12 2.09
N ASP A 356 -1.06 0.07 2.28
CA ASP A 356 -0.39 -0.30 3.53
C ASP A 356 -0.92 0.47 4.76
N ILE A 357 -0.92 -0.23 5.90
CA ILE A 357 -1.05 0.35 7.24
C ILE A 357 0.36 0.50 7.78
N SER A 358 0.83 1.73 7.79
CA SER A 358 1.96 2.16 8.61
C SER A 358 1.40 2.64 9.96
N PRO A 359 1.35 1.81 11.03
CA PRO A 359 0.59 2.11 12.24
C PRO A 359 1.10 3.31 13.05
N TRP A 360 2.25 3.86 12.66
CA TRP A 360 2.89 5.04 13.24
C TRP A 360 2.65 6.34 12.47
N VAL A 361 1.69 6.37 11.53
CA VAL A 361 1.33 7.60 10.80
C VAL A 361 0.96 8.74 11.74
N ALA A 362 1.24 9.98 11.32
CA ALA A 362 0.80 11.16 12.06
C ALA A 362 -0.74 11.31 12.04
N PRO A 363 -1.32 11.96 13.07
CA PRO A 363 -0.68 12.54 14.24
C PRO A 363 -0.45 11.52 15.36
N ASN A 364 0.59 11.75 16.17
CA ASN A 364 0.83 11.06 17.44
C ASN A 364 0.74 9.53 17.35
N ASN A 365 1.51 8.92 16.45
CA ASN A 365 1.63 7.47 16.34
C ASN A 365 0.28 6.77 16.04
N GLY A 366 -0.48 7.35 15.11
CA GLY A 366 -1.74 6.83 14.60
C GLY A 366 -2.96 7.12 15.47
N MET A 367 -2.96 8.24 16.20
CA MET A 367 -4.03 8.59 17.14
C MET A 367 -5.38 8.82 16.46
N ASP A 368 -5.38 9.27 15.20
CA ASP A 368 -6.57 9.45 14.38
C ASP A 368 -6.89 8.22 13.52
N HIS A 369 -6.23 7.09 13.78
CA HIS A 369 -6.34 5.85 13.01
C HIS A 369 -6.02 6.01 11.52
N GLY A 370 -5.16 6.99 11.19
CA GLY A 370 -4.70 7.27 9.84
C GLY A 370 -5.65 8.13 9.01
N ALA A 371 -6.71 8.68 9.60
CA ALA A 371 -7.70 9.49 8.88
C ALA A 371 -7.08 10.64 8.08
N GLN A 372 -6.11 11.37 8.63
CA GLN A 372 -5.39 12.40 7.90
C GLN A 372 -4.54 11.82 6.78
N TRP A 373 -3.79 10.76 7.06
CA TRP A 373 -2.91 10.12 6.08
C TRP A 373 -3.69 9.62 4.86
N TYR A 374 -4.71 8.79 5.08
CA TYR A 374 -5.53 8.24 4.01
C TYR A 374 -6.37 9.30 3.30
N GLY A 375 -6.74 10.39 3.99
CA GLY A 375 -7.47 11.51 3.41
C GLY A 375 -6.71 12.26 2.30
N HIS A 376 -5.41 12.04 2.15
CA HIS A 376 -4.61 12.59 1.05
C HIS A 376 -4.65 11.75 -0.24
N PHE A 377 -5.11 10.50 -0.17
CA PHE A 377 -5.11 9.56 -1.29
C PHE A 377 -6.50 9.45 -1.91
N ASP A 378 -6.56 9.15 -3.21
CA ASP A 378 -7.80 8.72 -3.85
C ASP A 378 -8.12 7.28 -3.43
N MET A 379 -8.84 7.15 -2.32
CA MET A 379 -9.21 5.86 -1.75
C MET A 379 -10.19 5.05 -2.62
N SER A 380 -10.67 5.59 -3.75
CA SER A 380 -11.39 4.80 -4.76
C SER A 380 -10.46 3.88 -5.55
N GLN A 381 -9.16 4.16 -5.56
CA GLN A 381 -8.15 3.30 -6.19
C GLN A 381 -7.92 1.99 -5.42
N PHE A 382 -8.27 1.95 -4.13
CA PHE A 382 -7.98 0.83 -3.25
C PHE A 382 -9.24 0.07 -2.86
N THR A 383 -9.18 -1.25 -2.99
CA THR A 383 -10.21 -2.18 -2.54
C THR A 383 -10.00 -2.53 -1.08
N PHE A 384 -8.75 -2.67 -0.67
CA PHE A 384 -8.35 -3.13 0.65
C PHE A 384 -7.42 -2.13 1.34
N ILE A 385 -7.21 -2.39 2.62
CA ILE A 385 -6.09 -1.88 3.40
C ILE A 385 -5.37 -3.10 3.98
N ASN A 386 -4.05 -3.11 4.06
CA ASN A 386 -3.32 -4.26 4.59
C ASN A 386 -2.32 -3.85 5.66
N THR A 387 -2.12 -4.73 6.63
CA THR A 387 -0.94 -4.62 7.48
C THR A 387 0.28 -5.19 6.75
N SER A 388 1.47 -4.73 7.12
CA SER A 388 2.76 -5.29 6.70
C SER A 388 3.74 -5.32 7.88
N GLY A 389 4.92 -5.93 7.70
CA GLY A 389 6.01 -5.87 8.69
C GLY A 389 5.85 -6.75 9.95
N GLY A 390 4.85 -7.63 9.96
CA GLY A 390 4.61 -8.66 10.98
C GLY A 390 4.32 -8.18 12.40
N SER A 391 3.90 -9.06 13.32
CA SER A 391 3.51 -8.70 14.71
C SER A 391 2.17 -7.96 14.85
N THR A 392 1.19 -8.29 14.00
CA THR A 392 -0.18 -7.79 14.18
C THR A 392 -0.92 -8.55 15.27
N GLU A 393 -1.66 -7.86 16.14
CA GLU A 393 -2.25 -8.47 17.33
C GLU A 393 -3.72 -8.84 17.13
N ALA A 394 -4.00 -10.13 16.93
CA ALA A 394 -5.38 -10.63 16.87
C ALA A 394 -6.13 -10.47 18.21
N ALA A 395 -5.41 -10.59 19.34
CA ALA A 395 -5.98 -10.57 20.69
C ALA A 395 -6.27 -9.15 21.23
N ASN A 396 -5.90 -8.11 20.49
CA ASN A 396 -5.96 -6.71 20.94
C ASN A 396 -6.76 -5.86 19.95
N SER A 397 -7.54 -4.88 20.43
CA SER A 397 -8.24 -3.94 19.52
C SER A 397 -7.27 -3.07 18.73
N ARG A 398 -6.05 -2.87 19.24
CA ARG A 398 -4.94 -2.24 18.51
C ARG A 398 -4.32 -3.22 17.53
N ILE A 399 -3.90 -2.69 16.38
CA ILE A 399 -3.19 -3.47 15.36
C ILE A 399 -1.82 -3.91 15.89
N ARG A 400 -1.16 -3.00 16.61
CA ARG A 400 0.09 -3.21 17.36
C ARG A 400 0.00 -2.45 18.67
N GLN A 401 0.39 -3.05 19.79
CA GLN A 401 0.24 -2.46 21.12
C GLN A 401 1.00 -1.14 21.27
N GLU A 402 2.16 -1.02 20.63
CA GLU A 402 3.03 0.16 20.63
C GLU A 402 2.47 1.37 19.89
N ASN A 403 1.45 1.18 19.05
CA ASN A 403 0.79 2.24 18.29
C ASN A 403 -0.64 2.51 18.76
N ASN A 404 -1.23 3.61 18.30
CA ASN A 404 -2.59 4.00 18.67
C ASN A 404 -3.65 3.51 17.67
N MET A 405 -3.25 2.97 16.51
CA MET A 405 -4.20 2.50 15.48
C MET A 405 -4.92 1.23 15.93
N THR A 406 -6.24 1.25 15.81
CA THR A 406 -7.11 0.10 16.06
C THR A 406 -7.63 -0.46 14.75
N TRP A 407 -7.94 -1.76 14.74
CA TRP A 407 -8.53 -2.43 13.57
C TRP A 407 -9.82 -1.71 13.14
N ALA A 408 -10.72 -1.46 14.10
CA ALA A 408 -11.99 -0.77 13.86
C ALA A 408 -11.79 0.67 13.39
N GLY A 409 -10.84 1.38 13.99
CA GLY A 409 -10.52 2.77 13.63
C GLY A 409 -10.04 2.89 12.19
N VAL A 410 -9.17 1.99 11.74
CA VAL A 410 -8.69 1.97 10.34
C VAL A 410 -9.83 1.63 9.38
N SER A 411 -10.62 0.60 9.71
CA SER A 411 -11.79 0.24 8.89
C SER A 411 -12.78 1.40 8.77
N GLN A 412 -12.98 2.17 9.85
CA GLN A 412 -13.84 3.35 9.85
C GLN A 412 -13.25 4.51 9.04
N ALA A 413 -11.96 4.80 9.22
CA ALA A 413 -11.28 5.91 8.55
C ALA A 413 -11.22 5.72 7.03
N THR A 414 -11.06 4.47 6.58
CA THR A 414 -10.89 4.14 5.15
C THR A 414 -12.17 3.64 4.49
N GLY A 415 -13.10 3.09 5.27
CA GLY A 415 -14.29 2.40 4.76
C GLY A 415 -13.99 1.07 4.06
N LYS A 416 -12.79 0.51 4.24
CA LYS A 416 -12.30 -0.66 3.49
C LYS A 416 -12.17 -1.92 4.36
N PRO A 417 -12.26 -3.12 3.75
CA PRO A 417 -11.83 -4.37 4.36
C PRO A 417 -10.32 -4.40 4.62
N ILE A 418 -9.92 -5.03 5.73
CA ILE A 418 -8.52 -5.16 6.14
C ILE A 418 -8.00 -6.57 5.84
N LEU A 419 -6.89 -6.64 5.11
CA LEU A 419 -6.08 -7.84 4.92
C LEU A 419 -4.99 -7.86 6.00
N ALA A 420 -5.15 -8.69 7.02
CA ALA A 420 -4.13 -8.83 8.06
C ALA A 420 -2.99 -9.75 7.59
N ASP A 421 -1.81 -9.50 8.11
CA ASP A 421 -0.60 -10.29 7.86
C ASP A 421 0.17 -10.44 9.18
N THR A 422 0.58 -11.67 9.53
CA THR A 422 1.53 -11.91 10.64
C THR A 422 2.97 -11.60 10.23
N GLY A 423 3.18 -11.45 8.93
CA GLY A 423 4.24 -10.76 8.23
C GLY A 423 5.65 -11.29 8.47
N TYR A 424 6.56 -10.46 8.00
CA TYR A 424 7.97 -10.57 8.25
C TYR A 424 8.33 -9.58 9.35
N GLY A 425 8.95 -10.01 10.44
CA GLY A 425 9.64 -9.11 11.35
C GLY A 425 10.80 -8.36 10.68
N ALA A 426 11.62 -7.69 11.49
CA ALA A 426 12.72 -6.85 11.01
C ALA A 426 13.59 -7.55 9.94
N ASN A 427 14.01 -6.82 8.90
CA ASN A 427 14.76 -7.33 7.76
C ASN A 427 14.04 -8.37 6.88
N GLY A 428 12.71 -8.48 6.94
CA GLY A 428 12.01 -9.49 6.15
C GLY A 428 12.21 -10.91 6.70
N VAL A 429 12.56 -11.07 7.99
CA VAL A 429 12.63 -12.38 8.65
C VAL A 429 11.25 -12.77 9.12
N SER A 430 10.82 -14.02 8.94
CA SER A 430 9.48 -14.42 9.39
C SER A 430 9.26 -14.21 10.90
N ALA A 431 8.07 -13.70 11.24
CA ALA A 431 7.59 -13.63 12.63
C ALA A 431 7.13 -14.99 13.19
N GLY A 432 7.12 -16.05 12.37
CA GLY A 432 6.63 -17.38 12.73
C GLY A 432 5.10 -17.49 12.75
N HIS A 433 4.62 -18.62 13.27
CA HIS A 433 3.19 -18.91 13.44
C HIS A 433 2.64 -18.09 14.61
N ASP A 434 1.53 -17.38 14.40
CA ASP A 434 0.82 -16.67 15.47
C ASP A 434 -0.46 -17.41 15.87
N ALA A 435 -0.41 -18.06 17.03
CA ALA A 435 -1.53 -18.83 17.56
C ALA A 435 -2.73 -17.97 17.98
N ASN A 436 -2.58 -16.65 18.14
CA ASN A 436 -3.74 -15.79 18.41
C ASN A 436 -4.67 -15.72 17.19
N TRP A 437 -4.12 -15.83 15.98
CA TRP A 437 -4.88 -15.95 14.74
C TRP A 437 -5.46 -17.35 14.51
N ASP A 438 -5.32 -18.27 15.46
CA ASP A 438 -6.02 -19.55 15.49
C ASP A 438 -7.18 -19.56 16.52
N ASN A 439 -7.41 -18.46 17.23
CA ASN A 439 -8.48 -18.39 18.22
C ASN A 439 -9.76 -17.79 17.59
N PRO A 440 -10.87 -18.54 17.51
CA PRO A 440 -12.09 -18.07 16.85
C PRO A 440 -12.69 -16.83 17.53
N ALA A 441 -12.54 -16.68 18.85
CA ALA A 441 -13.02 -15.49 19.56
C ALA A 441 -12.26 -14.22 19.13
N TYR A 442 -10.95 -14.33 18.91
CA TYR A 442 -10.12 -13.23 18.45
C TYR A 442 -10.39 -12.91 16.98
N ILE A 443 -10.47 -13.93 16.12
CA ILE A 443 -10.81 -13.75 14.70
C ILE A 443 -12.19 -13.08 14.58
N ASN A 444 -13.23 -13.58 15.27
CA ASN A 444 -14.57 -12.99 15.22
C ASN A 444 -14.61 -11.55 15.76
N ALA A 445 -13.78 -11.20 16.75
CA ALA A 445 -13.63 -9.81 17.17
C ALA A 445 -13.03 -8.94 16.05
N ARG A 446 -11.97 -9.42 15.39
CA ARG A 446 -11.33 -8.72 14.28
C ARG A 446 -12.21 -8.61 13.03
N MET A 447 -13.06 -9.60 12.78
CA MET A 447 -14.06 -9.55 11.71
C MET A 447 -15.09 -8.44 11.91
N LYS A 448 -15.53 -8.21 13.16
CA LYS A 448 -16.39 -7.08 13.51
C LYS A 448 -15.69 -5.74 13.32
N ASP A 449 -14.39 -5.72 13.58
CA ASP A 449 -13.53 -4.55 13.37
C ASP A 449 -13.18 -4.29 11.89
N GLY A 450 -13.59 -5.17 10.96
CA GLY A 450 -13.40 -5.00 9.51
C GLY A 450 -12.26 -5.82 8.89
N VAL A 451 -11.62 -6.71 9.65
CA VAL A 451 -10.63 -7.65 9.12
C VAL A 451 -11.32 -8.79 8.38
N VAL A 452 -10.95 -9.03 7.14
CA VAL A 452 -11.56 -10.08 6.29
C VAL A 452 -10.63 -11.26 6.04
N SER A 453 -9.34 -11.11 6.32
CA SER A 453 -8.37 -12.17 6.09
C SER A 453 -7.17 -12.10 7.00
N ILE A 454 -6.45 -13.22 7.10
CA ILE A 454 -5.11 -13.30 7.67
C ILE A 454 -4.18 -14.08 6.74
N SER A 455 -3.02 -13.51 6.45
CA SER A 455 -1.87 -14.27 5.93
C SER A 455 -0.99 -14.67 7.11
N GLN A 456 -0.83 -15.98 7.33
CA GLN A 456 0.23 -16.47 8.21
C GLN A 456 1.47 -16.76 7.37
N TYR A 457 2.55 -16.02 7.60
CA TYR A 457 3.73 -16.12 6.76
C TYR A 457 4.39 -17.50 6.80
N ASN A 458 4.65 -18.02 8.01
CA ASN A 458 5.22 -19.35 8.24
C ASN A 458 4.37 -20.12 9.26
N PRO A 459 3.23 -20.69 8.82
CA PRO A 459 2.35 -21.43 9.72
C PRO A 459 2.99 -22.76 10.14
N ASN A 460 2.53 -23.28 11.28
CA ASN A 460 2.88 -24.63 11.71
C ASN A 460 2.35 -25.68 10.71
N SER A 461 3.03 -26.82 10.58
CA SER A 461 2.67 -27.87 9.62
C SER A 461 1.26 -28.45 9.82
N ASN A 462 0.73 -28.39 11.04
CA ASN A 462 -0.62 -28.83 11.36
C ASN A 462 -1.72 -27.78 11.10
N TRP A 463 -1.37 -26.57 10.62
CA TRP A 463 -2.31 -25.46 10.51
C TRP A 463 -3.52 -25.76 9.62
N GLY A 464 -3.38 -26.59 8.58
CA GLY A 464 -4.51 -27.03 7.77
C GLY A 464 -5.62 -27.70 8.60
N SER A 465 -5.25 -28.52 9.59
CA SER A 465 -6.23 -29.12 10.51
C SER A 465 -6.88 -28.09 11.43
N THR A 466 -6.10 -27.08 11.87
CA THR A 466 -6.60 -25.94 12.64
C THR A 466 -7.63 -25.15 11.84
N LEU A 467 -7.31 -24.80 10.59
CA LEU A 467 -8.22 -24.04 9.70
C LEU A 467 -9.53 -24.78 9.44
N SER A 468 -9.44 -26.08 9.16
CA SER A 468 -10.63 -26.92 8.94
C SER A 468 -11.56 -26.91 10.16
N ALA A 469 -11.01 -26.96 11.37
CA ALA A 469 -11.78 -26.87 12.62
C ALA A 469 -12.32 -25.45 12.88
N LEU A 470 -11.58 -24.40 12.50
CA LEU A 470 -11.96 -23.01 12.74
C LEU A 470 -13.14 -22.55 11.89
N ARG A 471 -13.21 -22.98 10.63
CA ARG A 471 -14.20 -22.47 9.66
C ARG A 471 -15.65 -22.51 10.17
N GLY A 472 -16.05 -23.58 10.85
CA GLY A 472 -17.41 -23.72 11.41
C GLY A 472 -17.68 -22.88 12.67
N GLN A 473 -16.68 -22.18 13.20
CA GLN A 473 -16.76 -21.36 14.41
C GLN A 473 -16.70 -19.85 14.13
N LEU A 474 -16.49 -19.46 12.87
CA LEU A 474 -16.35 -18.06 12.49
C LEU A 474 -17.70 -17.46 12.08
N ASP A 475 -17.90 -16.22 12.48
CA ASP A 475 -19.04 -15.40 12.09
C ASP A 475 -18.94 -15.02 10.60
N THR A 476 -19.95 -14.34 10.05
CA THR A 476 -19.84 -13.68 8.74
C THR A 476 -19.08 -12.35 8.89
N PRO A 477 -18.07 -12.05 8.06
CA PRO A 477 -17.33 -10.79 8.16
C PRO A 477 -18.20 -9.58 7.83
N LYS A 478 -17.79 -8.40 8.32
CA LYS A 478 -18.43 -7.11 8.00
C LYS A 478 -18.41 -6.79 6.50
N PHE A 479 -17.38 -7.24 5.78
CA PHE A 479 -17.20 -7.03 4.35
C PHE A 479 -17.03 -8.38 3.64
N CYS A 480 -17.57 -8.49 2.43
CA CYS A 480 -17.44 -9.68 1.58
C CYS A 480 -16.98 -9.24 0.18
N PRO A 481 -15.67 -9.01 0.02
CA PRO A 481 -15.08 -8.34 -1.13
C PRO A 481 -14.70 -9.26 -2.30
#